data_AF-S8C128-F1
#
_entry.id   AF-S8C128-F1
#
_cell.length_a   1.000
_cell.length_b   1.000
_cell.length_c   1.000
_cell.angle_alpha   90.00
_cell.angle_beta   90.00
_cell.angle_gamma   90.00
#
_symmetry.space_group_name_H-M   'P 1'
#
loop_
_entity.id
_entity.type
_entity.pdbx_description
1 polymer ?
#
loop_
_entity_poly.entity_id
_entity_poly.type
_entity_poly.pdbx_seq_one_letter_code
_entity_poly.pdbx_strand_id
1 'polypeptide(L)'
;MGKGGAVSESVVRKIAISYAYVAVWIFLSFAVIVYNKYILDRKMYGWPYPISLTMIHMLFCSSLAYLLVRVLKLVDPVSMSWDLYLKSVLPIGLLYSLSLWLSNSAYIYLSVSFIQMLKALMPVAVYSIGVLFKKEAFKSETMANMVSISIGVGIAAYGEARLDPWGVILQLGAVAFE
;
A
#
# COMPACT_ATOMS: atom_id res chain seq x y z
N MET A 1 10.56 -20.99 -42.92
CA MET A 1 10.71 -21.71 -41.63
C MET A 1 11.79 -21.02 -40.82
N GLY A 2 11.49 -20.50 -39.62
CA GLY A 2 12.49 -20.16 -38.60
C GLY A 2 13.01 -18.70 -38.50
N LYS A 3 12.17 -17.75 -38.09
CA LYS A 3 12.61 -16.51 -37.41
C LYS A 3 11.64 -16.17 -36.28
N GLY A 4 11.64 -17.00 -35.23
CA GLY A 4 10.81 -16.84 -34.03
C GLY A 4 11.60 -16.96 -32.73
N GLY A 5 12.88 -16.58 -32.72
CA GLY A 5 13.83 -16.99 -31.69
C GLY A 5 14.70 -15.89 -31.09
N ALA A 6 14.17 -14.68 -30.90
CA ALA A 6 14.86 -13.67 -30.11
C ALA A 6 13.86 -12.69 -29.49
N VAL A 7 13.15 -13.12 -28.44
CA VAL A 7 12.77 -12.15 -27.41
C VAL A 7 14.10 -11.55 -26.95
N SER A 8 14.34 -10.27 -27.21
CA SER A 8 15.67 -9.69 -27.01
C SER A 8 16.12 -9.93 -25.57
N GLU A 9 17.37 -10.34 -25.38
CA GLU A 9 17.96 -10.61 -24.06
C GLU A 9 17.75 -9.44 -23.08
N SER A 10 17.69 -8.22 -23.62
CA SER A 10 17.32 -6.99 -22.91
C SER A 10 15.90 -6.97 -22.35
N VAL A 11 14.91 -7.52 -23.07
CA VAL A 11 13.52 -7.63 -22.62
C VAL A 11 13.42 -8.70 -21.54
N VAL A 12 14.06 -9.85 -21.73
CA VAL A 12 14.09 -10.93 -20.71
C VAL A 12 14.72 -10.42 -19.41
N ARG A 13 15.83 -9.69 -19.50
CA ARG A 13 16.49 -9.09 -18.34
C ARG A 13 15.60 -8.07 -17.62
N LYS A 14 14.90 -7.19 -18.35
CA LYS A 14 13.96 -6.23 -17.75
C LYS A 14 12.81 -6.95 -17.03
N ILE A 15 12.25 -7.96 -17.67
CA ILE A 15 11.18 -8.79 -17.10
C ILE A 15 11.67 -9.48 -15.81
N ALA A 16 12.85 -10.10 -15.84
CA ALA A 16 13.43 -10.78 -14.68
C ALA A 16 13.67 -9.80 -13.52
N ILE A 17 14.20 -8.61 -13.79
CA ILE A 17 14.41 -7.56 -12.77
C ILE A 17 13.07 -7.10 -12.19
N SER A 18 12.05 -6.87 -13.02
CA SER A 18 10.73 -6.48 -12.55
C SER A 18 10.10 -7.56 -11.64
N TYR A 19 10.16 -8.83 -12.05
CA TYR A 19 9.67 -9.93 -11.21
C TYR A 19 10.47 -10.08 -9.92
N ALA A 20 11.78 -9.86 -9.95
CA ALA A 20 12.61 -9.86 -8.74
C ALA A 20 12.18 -8.76 -7.76
N TYR A 21 11.92 -7.54 -8.25
CA TYR A 21 11.40 -6.46 -7.41
C TYR A 21 10.02 -6.79 -6.82
N VAL A 22 9.12 -7.37 -7.62
CA VAL A 22 7.80 -7.80 -7.14
C VAL A 22 7.94 -8.89 -6.08
N ALA A 23 8.81 -9.88 -6.27
CA ALA A 23 9.03 -10.95 -5.30
C ALA A 23 9.59 -10.43 -3.98
N VAL A 24 10.59 -9.54 -4.03
CA VAL A 24 11.15 -8.88 -2.85
C VAL A 24 10.08 -8.05 -2.14
N TRP A 25 9.29 -7.28 -2.88
CA TRP A 25 8.20 -6.49 -2.32
C TRP A 25 7.13 -7.36 -1.63
N ILE A 26 6.71 -8.47 -2.25
CA ILE A 26 5.76 -9.42 -1.66
C ILE A 26 6.32 -10.02 -0.38
N PHE A 27 7.57 -10.48 -0.40
CA PHE A 27 8.21 -11.11 0.76
C PHE A 27 8.31 -10.13 1.94
N LEU A 28 8.82 -8.92 1.70
CA LEU A 28 8.94 -7.89 2.73
C LEU A 28 7.58 -7.44 3.25
N SER A 29 6.60 -7.26 2.37
CA SER A 29 5.23 -6.88 2.77
C SER A 29 4.60 -7.95 3.65
N PHE A 30 4.71 -9.23 3.27
CA PHE A 30 4.22 -10.35 4.06
C PHE A 30 4.89 -10.40 5.44
N ALA A 31 6.21 -10.26 5.50
CA ALA A 31 6.96 -10.26 6.75
C ALA A 31 6.49 -9.15 7.70
N VAL A 32 6.31 -7.93 7.18
CA VAL A 32 5.81 -6.79 7.96
C VAL A 32 4.38 -7.03 8.45
N ILE A 33 3.50 -7.62 7.62
CA ILE A 33 2.12 -7.92 8.03
C ILE A 33 2.08 -8.92 9.18
N VAL A 34 2.87 -10.01 9.09
CA VAL A 34 2.97 -11.01 10.15
C VAL A 34 3.58 -10.42 11.41
N TYR A 35 4.62 -9.59 11.28
CA TYR A 35 5.25 -8.93 12.41
C TYR A 35 4.33 -7.94 13.12
N ASN A 36 3.57 -7.14 12.36
CA ASN A 36 2.54 -6.26 12.91
C ASN A 36 1.48 -7.06 13.67
N LYS A 37 1.03 -8.20 13.13
CA LYS A 37 0.10 -9.09 13.83
C LYS A 37 0.69 -9.58 15.15
N TYR A 38 1.94 -10.03 15.16
CA TYR A 38 2.63 -10.49 16.37
C TYR A 38 2.73 -9.41 17.45
N ILE A 39 3.05 -8.17 17.05
CA ILE A 39 3.17 -7.04 17.98
C ILE A 39 1.80 -6.65 18.57
N LEU A 40 0.78 -6.56 17.72
CA LEU A 40 -0.53 -6.00 18.10
C LEU A 40 -1.47 -7.03 18.74
N ASP A 41 -1.22 -8.33 18.56
CA ASP A 41 -2.05 -9.37 19.18
C ASP A 41 -1.86 -9.36 20.71
N ARG A 42 -2.97 -9.19 21.43
CA ARG A 42 -3.02 -9.17 22.90
C ARG A 42 -2.54 -10.46 23.55
N LYS A 43 -2.58 -11.59 22.83
CA LYS A 43 -2.12 -12.90 23.32
C LYS A 43 -0.63 -13.14 23.06
N MET A 44 0.02 -12.31 22.24
CA MET A 44 1.43 -12.42 21.89
C MET A 44 2.22 -11.32 22.59
N TYR A 45 2.73 -10.32 21.87
CA TYR A 45 3.50 -9.24 22.46
C TYR A 45 2.62 -8.22 23.21
N GLY A 46 1.39 -8.00 22.76
CA GLY A 46 0.40 -7.21 23.48
C GLY A 46 0.61 -5.69 23.47
N TRP A 47 1.17 -5.12 22.40
CA TRP A 47 1.28 -3.67 22.23
C TRP A 47 -0.02 -3.07 21.68
N PRO A 48 -0.79 -2.29 22.46
CA PRO A 48 -2.15 -1.88 22.06
C PRO A 48 -2.20 -0.57 21.25
N TYR A 49 -1.07 -0.06 20.77
CA TYR A 49 -0.97 1.25 20.12
C TYR A 49 -0.48 1.16 18.66
N PRO A 50 -1.35 0.78 17.70
CA PRO A 50 -0.98 0.60 16.29
C PRO A 50 -0.51 1.88 15.59
N ILE A 51 -1.06 3.02 16.00
CA ILE A 51 -0.64 4.33 15.47
C ILE A 51 0.81 4.63 15.89
N SER A 52 1.12 4.46 17.18
CA SER A 52 2.49 4.67 17.69
C SER A 52 3.49 3.75 17.01
N LEU A 53 3.11 2.49 16.76
CA LEU A 53 3.94 1.55 16.00
C LEU A 53 4.25 2.09 14.59
N THR A 54 3.25 2.62 13.89
CA THR A 54 3.45 3.20 12.57
C THR A 54 4.29 4.48 12.61
N MET A 55 4.13 5.31 13.63
CA MET A 55 4.98 6.50 13.82
C MET A 55 6.46 6.10 13.97
N ILE A 56 6.74 5.02 14.71
CA ILE A 56 8.11 4.48 14.85
C ILE A 56 8.64 4.01 13.48
N HIS A 57 7.85 3.29 12.70
CA HIS A 57 8.25 2.88 11.34
C HIS A 57 8.55 4.08 10.45
N MET A 58 7.68 5.09 10.43
CA MET A 58 7.88 6.28 9.59
C MET A 58 9.10 7.07 10.05
N LEU A 59 9.31 7.23 11.36
CA LEU A 59 10.50 7.88 11.89
C LEU A 59 11.79 7.13 11.49
N PHE A 60 11.77 5.80 11.59
CA PHE A 60 12.89 4.96 11.17
C PHE A 60 13.18 5.13 9.67
N CYS A 61 12.16 5.01 8.81
CA CYS A 61 12.30 5.17 7.37
C CYS A 61 12.80 6.57 6.99
N SER A 62 12.26 7.63 7.60
CA SER A 62 12.70 9.01 7.35
C SER A 62 14.14 9.25 7.81
N SER A 63 14.52 8.73 8.97
CA SER A 63 15.90 8.86 9.50
C SER A 63 16.90 8.12 8.63
N LEU A 64 16.55 6.89 8.21
CA LEU A 64 17.37 6.09 7.32
C LEU A 64 17.51 6.75 5.95
N ALA A 65 16.42 7.25 5.36
CA ALA A 65 16.46 7.99 4.10
C ALA A 65 17.36 9.24 4.21
N TYR A 66 17.22 10.02 5.28
CA TYR A 66 18.07 11.18 5.53
C TYR A 66 19.55 10.79 5.62
N LEU A 67 19.87 9.74 6.38
CA LEU A 67 21.23 9.25 6.55
C LEU A 67 21.84 8.78 5.22
N LEU A 68 21.09 7.99 4.43
CA LEU A 68 21.56 7.48 3.14
C LEU A 68 21.82 8.60 2.12
N VAL A 69 20.97 9.63 2.08
CA VAL A 69 21.06 10.71 1.09
C VAL A 69 22.06 11.80 1.53
N ARG A 70 21.99 12.26 2.79
CA ARG A 70 22.72 13.46 3.25
C ARG A 70 24.06 13.15 3.91
N VAL A 71 24.15 12.02 4.62
CA VAL A 71 25.37 11.64 5.34
C VAL A 71 26.23 10.71 4.49
N LEU A 72 25.66 9.59 4.03
CA LEU A 72 26.40 8.58 3.27
C LEU A 72 26.49 8.88 1.77
N LYS A 73 25.64 9.78 1.24
CA LYS A 73 25.60 10.16 -0.18
C LYS A 73 25.52 8.97 -1.13
N LEU A 74 24.80 7.90 -0.74
CA LEU A 74 24.61 6.72 -1.57
C LEU A 74 23.57 6.94 -2.69
N VAL A 75 22.78 8.00 -2.57
CA VAL A 75 21.74 8.38 -3.52
C VAL A 75 21.86 9.88 -3.80
N ASP A 76 21.72 10.26 -5.06
CA ASP A 76 21.79 11.66 -5.47
C ASP A 76 20.65 12.47 -4.84
N PRO A 77 20.97 13.61 -4.20
CA PRO A 77 19.94 14.45 -3.61
C PRO A 77 19.10 15.12 -4.71
N VAL A 78 17.78 15.00 -4.60
CA VAL A 78 16.84 15.69 -5.49
C VAL A 78 16.71 17.15 -5.04
N SER A 79 17.14 18.09 -5.87
CA SER A 79 16.92 19.52 -5.63
C SER A 79 15.49 19.90 -5.99
N MET A 80 14.67 20.23 -4.99
CA MET A 80 13.33 20.78 -5.18
C MET A 80 13.24 22.20 -4.61
N SER A 81 12.51 23.09 -5.29
CA SER A 81 12.18 24.40 -4.75
C SER A 81 11.15 24.27 -3.62
N TRP A 82 11.18 25.20 -2.67
CA TRP A 82 10.19 25.23 -1.58
C TRP A 82 8.75 25.37 -2.08
N ASP A 83 8.53 26.12 -3.17
CA ASP A 83 7.20 26.28 -3.77
C ASP A 83 6.67 24.94 -4.34
N LEU A 84 7.52 24.19 -5.04
CA LEU A 84 7.15 22.85 -5.55
C LEU A 84 6.91 21.86 -4.42
N TYR A 85 7.72 21.92 -3.36
CA TYR A 85 7.54 21.07 -2.19
C TYR A 85 6.18 21.30 -1.52
N LEU A 86 5.82 22.57 -1.25
CA LEU A 86 4.57 22.91 -0.59
C LEU A 86 3.33 22.64 -1.46
N LYS A 87 3.43 22.80 -2.78
CA LYS A 87 2.30 22.59 -3.70
C LYS A 87 2.11 21.15 -4.12
N SER A 88 3.16 20.33 -4.14
CA SER A 88 3.09 18.96 -4.66
C SER A 88 3.40 17.91 -3.60
N VAL A 89 4.48 18.05 -2.85
CA VAL A 89 4.92 17.00 -1.90
C VAL A 89 4.09 17.02 -0.62
N LEU A 90 3.88 18.21 -0.04
CA LEU A 90 3.16 18.35 1.22
C LEU A 90 1.71 17.83 1.15
N PRO A 91 0.89 18.15 0.13
CA PRO A 91 -0.49 17.65 0.05
C PRO A 91 -0.56 16.13 -0.08
N ILE A 92 0.31 15.53 -0.90
CA ILE A 92 0.41 14.08 -1.05
C ILE A 92 0.80 13.44 0.30
N GLY A 93 1.80 14.00 0.98
CA GLY A 93 2.23 13.53 2.29
C GLY A 93 1.13 13.63 3.35
N LEU A 94 0.34 14.70 3.34
CA LEU A 94 -0.79 14.88 4.26
C LEU A 94 -1.88 13.83 4.02
N LEU A 95 -2.31 13.64 2.77
CA LEU A 95 -3.30 12.62 2.42
C LEU A 95 -2.82 11.21 2.77
N TYR A 96 -1.56 10.89 2.46
CA TYR A 96 -0.96 9.61 2.80
C TYR A 96 -0.87 9.41 4.33
N SER A 97 -0.51 10.44 5.08
CA SER A 97 -0.46 10.37 6.55
C SER A 97 -1.85 10.16 7.17
N LEU A 98 -2.88 10.78 6.59
CA LEU A 98 -4.27 10.59 6.99
C LEU A 98 -4.73 9.16 6.69
N SER A 99 -4.42 8.65 5.49
CA SER A 99 -4.68 7.26 5.11
C SER A 99 -3.99 6.28 6.08
N LEU A 100 -2.71 6.50 6.39
CA LEU A 100 -1.99 5.70 7.38
C LEU A 100 -2.66 5.75 8.76
N TRP A 101 -3.07 6.93 9.23
CA TRP A 101 -3.70 7.05 10.53
C TRP A 101 -5.04 6.30 10.59
N LEU A 102 -5.89 6.45 9.58
CA LEU A 102 -7.18 5.76 9.48
C LEU A 102 -6.99 4.23 9.37
N SER A 103 -6.09 3.77 8.51
CA SER A 103 -5.83 2.33 8.32
C SER A 103 -5.23 1.70 9.58
N ASN A 104 -4.35 2.40 10.29
CA ASN A 104 -3.78 1.89 11.53
C ASN A 104 -4.78 1.91 12.70
N SER A 105 -5.70 2.87 12.72
CA SER A 105 -6.80 2.90 13.69
C SER A 105 -7.75 1.71 13.49
N ALA A 106 -7.93 1.22 12.25
CA ALA A 106 -8.75 0.06 11.97
C ALA A 106 -8.26 -1.23 12.67
N TYR A 107 -6.96 -1.37 12.98
CA TYR A 107 -6.40 -2.52 13.72
C TYR A 107 -6.95 -2.65 15.15
N ILE A 108 -7.54 -1.60 15.71
CA ILE A 108 -8.18 -1.63 17.03
C ILE A 108 -9.50 -2.42 16.97
N TYR A 109 -10.19 -2.37 15.84
CA TYR A 109 -11.55 -2.88 15.65
C TYR A 109 -11.59 -4.17 14.83
N LEU A 110 -10.69 -4.30 13.85
CA LEU A 110 -10.69 -5.38 12.86
C LEU A 110 -9.48 -6.29 13.01
N SER A 111 -9.62 -7.54 12.54
CA SER A 111 -8.49 -8.46 12.44
C SER A 111 -7.53 -8.03 11.32
N VAL A 112 -6.24 -8.37 11.46
CA VAL A 112 -5.23 -8.10 10.42
C VAL A 112 -5.66 -8.69 9.08
N SER A 113 -6.17 -9.93 9.07
CA SER A 113 -6.66 -10.61 7.87
C SER A 113 -7.82 -9.86 7.22
N PHE A 114 -8.78 -9.38 8.03
CA PHE A 114 -9.92 -8.61 7.53
C PHE A 114 -9.52 -7.27 6.94
N ILE A 115 -8.56 -6.57 7.56
CA ILE A 115 -7.98 -5.34 7.00
C ILE A 115 -7.32 -5.61 5.65
N GLN A 116 -6.53 -6.68 5.51
CA GLN A 116 -5.91 -7.01 4.23
C GLN A 116 -6.94 -7.35 3.15
N MET A 117 -8.06 -8.00 3.51
CA MET A 117 -9.18 -8.22 2.60
C MET A 117 -9.80 -6.89 2.14
N LEU A 118 -10.06 -5.95 3.05
CA LEU A 118 -10.59 -4.64 2.68
C LEU A 118 -9.63 -3.84 1.77
N LYS A 119 -8.32 -3.99 1.97
CA LYS A 119 -7.31 -3.37 1.09
C LYS A 119 -7.34 -3.91 -0.34
N ALA A 120 -7.87 -5.10 -0.59
CA ALA A 120 -8.03 -5.61 -1.95
C ALA A 120 -9.06 -4.81 -2.78
N LEU A 121 -9.85 -3.94 -2.15
CA LEU A 121 -10.77 -3.01 -2.82
C LEU A 121 -10.04 -1.76 -3.37
N MET A 122 -8.78 -1.55 -3.00
CA MET A 122 -8.00 -0.37 -3.38
C MET A 122 -7.91 -0.16 -4.91
N PRO A 123 -7.69 -1.18 -5.76
CA PRO A 123 -7.63 -0.96 -7.20
C PRO A 123 -8.93 -0.37 -7.76
N VAL A 124 -10.10 -0.80 -7.26
CA VAL A 124 -11.40 -0.25 -7.68
C VAL A 124 -11.52 1.22 -7.25
N ALA A 125 -11.13 1.54 -6.02
CA ALA A 125 -11.20 2.90 -5.49
C ALA A 125 -10.30 3.86 -6.27
N VAL A 126 -9.02 3.52 -6.42
CA VAL A 126 -8.03 4.33 -7.15
C VAL A 126 -8.43 4.50 -8.62
N TYR A 127 -8.87 3.43 -9.28
CA TYR A 127 -9.33 3.50 -10.68
C TYR A 127 -10.56 4.39 -10.85
N SER A 128 -11.55 4.26 -9.96
CA SER A 128 -12.77 5.07 -9.98
C SER A 128 -12.47 6.56 -9.76
N ILE A 129 -11.59 6.87 -8.81
CA ILE A 129 -11.11 8.24 -8.55
C ILE A 129 -10.33 8.77 -9.76
N GLY A 130 -9.44 7.97 -10.36
CA GLY A 130 -8.67 8.33 -11.55
C GLY A 130 -9.56 8.68 -12.75
N VAL A 131 -10.64 7.92 -12.96
CA VAL A 131 -11.65 8.21 -13.99
C VAL A 131 -12.46 9.47 -13.64
N LEU A 132 -12.88 9.64 -12.38
CA LEU A 132 -13.64 10.81 -11.92
C LEU A 132 -12.87 12.12 -12.12
N PHE A 133 -11.57 12.13 -11.80
CA PHE A 133 -10.67 13.26 -12.03
C PHE A 133 -10.18 13.38 -13.48
N LYS A 134 -10.71 12.56 -14.41
CA LYS A 134 -10.33 12.51 -15.83
C LYS A 134 -8.83 12.31 -16.06
N LYS A 135 -8.15 11.64 -15.13
CA LYS A 135 -6.74 11.25 -15.25
C LYS A 135 -6.59 9.95 -16.04
N GLU A 136 -7.62 9.11 -16.04
CA GLU A 136 -7.65 7.85 -16.76
C GLU A 136 -8.90 7.75 -17.65
N ALA A 137 -8.77 7.06 -18.79
CA ALA A 137 -9.91 6.76 -19.66
C ALA A 137 -10.66 5.53 -19.12
N PHE A 138 -11.98 5.64 -19.02
CA PHE A 138 -12.82 4.55 -18.56
C PHE A 138 -12.78 3.37 -19.54
N LYS A 139 -12.40 2.21 -19.04
CA LYS A 139 -12.33 0.93 -19.74
C LYS A 139 -13.13 -0.09 -18.95
N SER A 140 -14.27 -0.50 -19.51
CA SER A 140 -15.20 -1.43 -18.85
C SER A 140 -14.55 -2.77 -18.51
N GLU A 141 -13.63 -3.26 -19.34
CA GLU A 141 -12.90 -4.52 -19.09
C GLU A 141 -12.03 -4.46 -17.84
N THR A 142 -11.30 -3.35 -17.65
CA THR A 142 -10.44 -3.14 -16.49
C THR A 142 -11.27 -3.02 -15.21
N MET A 143 -12.37 -2.25 -15.26
CA MET A 143 -13.30 -2.13 -14.14
C MET A 143 -13.93 -3.49 -13.79
N ALA A 144 -14.36 -4.27 -14.78
CA ALA A 144 -14.95 -5.59 -14.56
C ALA A 144 -13.99 -6.55 -13.86
N ASN A 145 -12.71 -6.57 -14.25
CA ASN A 145 -11.69 -7.38 -13.60
C ASN A 145 -11.49 -6.98 -12.13
N MET A 146 -11.40 -5.68 -11.84
CA MET A 146 -11.21 -5.17 -10.48
C MET A 146 -12.43 -5.45 -9.57
N VAL A 147 -13.65 -5.30 -10.12
CA VAL A 147 -14.90 -5.63 -9.42
C VAL A 147 -15.02 -7.13 -9.16
N SER A 148 -14.63 -7.98 -10.13
CA SER A 148 -14.63 -9.44 -9.95
C SER A 148 -13.74 -9.88 -8.78
N ILE A 149 -12.53 -9.32 -8.67
CA ILE A 149 -11.62 -9.56 -7.54
C ILE A 149 -12.27 -9.09 -6.23
N SER A 150 -12.86 -7.90 -6.23
CA SER A 150 -13.52 -7.31 -5.04
C SER A 150 -14.68 -8.17 -4.53
N ILE A 151 -15.48 -8.74 -5.43
CA ILE A 151 -16.57 -9.66 -5.08
C ILE A 151 -16.00 -10.92 -4.43
N GLY A 152 -14.96 -11.53 -5.01
CA GLY A 152 -14.32 -12.73 -4.46
C GLY A 152 -13.80 -12.49 -3.03
N VAL A 153 -13.20 -11.33 -2.80
CA VAL A 153 -12.72 -10.94 -1.47
C VAL A 153 -13.88 -10.66 -0.51
N GLY A 154 -14.96 -10.02 -0.97
CA GLY A 154 -16.16 -9.81 -0.16
C GLY A 154 -16.82 -11.10 0.30
N ILE A 155 -16.88 -12.13 -0.58
CA ILE A 155 -17.37 -13.46 -0.23
C ILE A 155 -16.45 -14.11 0.82
N ALA A 156 -15.13 -14.04 0.62
CA ALA A 156 -14.17 -14.57 1.59
C ALA A 156 -14.27 -13.88 2.96
N ALA A 157 -14.61 -12.59 2.98
CA ALA A 157 -14.75 -11.78 4.19
C ALA A 157 -16.05 -12.04 4.96
N TYR A 158 -17.08 -12.62 4.34
CA TYR A 158 -18.42 -12.80 4.91
C TYR A 158 -18.45 -13.70 6.18
N GLY A 159 -17.41 -14.51 6.40
CA GLY A 159 -17.30 -15.41 7.56
C GLY A 159 -16.47 -14.87 8.73
N GLU A 160 -15.98 -13.64 8.67
CA GLU A 160 -15.01 -13.16 9.66
C GLU A 160 -15.68 -12.80 11.00
N ALA A 161 -15.20 -13.41 12.09
CA ALA A 161 -15.80 -13.33 13.42
C ALA A 161 -15.66 -11.97 14.14
N ARG A 162 -15.02 -10.97 13.53
CA ARG A 162 -14.78 -9.63 14.10
C ARG A 162 -15.13 -8.51 13.13
N LEU A 163 -16.37 -8.53 12.64
CA LEU A 163 -16.89 -7.44 11.82
C LEU A 163 -17.38 -6.31 12.72
N ASP A 164 -16.55 -5.29 12.89
CA ASP A 164 -16.92 -4.03 13.53
C ASP A 164 -17.16 -2.96 12.46
N PRO A 165 -18.40 -2.43 12.31
CA PRO A 165 -18.74 -1.46 11.27
C PRO A 165 -17.91 -0.18 11.33
N TRP A 166 -17.51 0.26 12.52
CA TRP A 166 -16.68 1.46 12.67
C TRP A 166 -15.27 1.21 12.15
N GLY A 167 -14.70 0.05 12.46
CA GLY A 167 -13.44 -0.41 11.87
C GLY A 167 -13.47 -0.45 10.34
N VAL A 168 -14.58 -0.90 9.76
CA VAL A 168 -14.77 -0.93 8.29
C VAL A 168 -14.77 0.48 7.72
N ILE A 169 -15.51 1.41 8.32
CA ILE A 169 -15.58 2.81 7.87
C ILE A 169 -14.19 3.46 7.92
N LEU A 170 -13.43 3.24 9.00
CA LEU A 170 -12.05 3.73 9.11
C LEU A 170 -11.16 3.19 7.99
N GLN A 171 -11.22 1.88 7.71
CA GLN A 171 -10.40 1.27 6.68
C GLN A 171 -10.80 1.69 5.26
N LEU A 172 -12.10 1.83 4.96
CA LEU A 172 -12.57 2.35 3.67
C LEU A 172 -12.23 3.82 3.50
N GLY A 173 -12.33 4.61 4.56
CA GLY A 173 -11.86 6.00 4.58
C GLY A 173 -10.37 6.09 4.25
N ALA A 174 -9.54 5.21 4.83
CA ALA A 174 -8.12 5.14 4.49
C ALA A 174 -7.88 4.88 3.00
N VAL A 175 -8.60 3.91 2.42
CA VAL A 175 -8.52 3.56 0.99
C VAL A 175 -8.92 4.73 0.09
N ALA A 176 -9.83 5.61 0.54
CA ALA A 176 -10.23 6.79 -0.24
C ALA A 176 -9.17 7.91 -0.24
N PHE A 177 -8.30 7.97 0.77
CA PHE A 177 -7.22 8.96 0.90
C PHE A 177 -5.87 8.44 0.39
N GLU A 178 -5.79 7.16 0.01
CA GLU A 178 -4.60 6.50 -0.54
C GLU A 178 -4.49 6.74 -2.05
#